data_AF-A0A2A4V236-F1
#
_entry.id   AF-A0A2A4V236-F1
#
_cell.length_a   1.000
_cell.length_b   1.000
_cell.length_c   1.000
_cell.angle_alpha   90.00
_cell.angle_beta   90.00
_cell.angle_gamma   90.00
#
_symmetry.space_group_name_H-M   'P 1'
#
loop_
_entity.id
_entity.type
_entity.pdbx_description
1 polymer ?
#
loop_
_entity_poly.entity_id
_entity_poly.type
_entity_poly.pdbx_seq_one_letter_code
_entity_poly.pdbx_strand_id
1 'polypeptide(L)'
;MTDLISISEEKLEKMLSRACHRGAKKALEAVGLHDEAAGDDIRELRSVLSGFRDAKKTVWRAFLGWLTRWAITLFLIGICFKMGLIPWDKS
;
A
#
# COMPACT_ATOMS: atom_id res chain seq x y z
N MET A 1 -16.64 33.62 38.21
CA MET A 1 -18.01 33.09 38.34
C MET A 1 -18.26 32.18 37.14
N THR A 2 -17.73 30.97 37.18
CA THR A 2 -17.97 29.94 36.15
C THR A 2 -19.14 29.11 36.66
N ASP A 3 -20.29 29.25 36.02
CA ASP A 3 -21.40 28.32 36.22
C ASP A 3 -20.93 26.92 35.82
N LEU A 4 -20.68 26.08 36.81
CA LEU A 4 -20.54 24.64 36.64
C LEU A 4 -21.92 24.12 36.24
N ILE A 5 -22.20 24.16 34.94
CA ILE A 5 -23.39 23.55 34.36
C ILE A 5 -23.33 22.05 34.72
N SER A 6 -24.11 21.63 35.72
CA SER A 6 -24.31 20.22 36.04
C SER A 6 -25.11 19.58 34.90
N ILE A 7 -24.39 19.08 33.90
CA ILE A 7 -24.97 18.29 32.81
C ILE A 7 -25.08 16.86 33.34
N SER A 8 -26.29 16.29 33.35
CA SER A 8 -26.44 14.87 33.67
C SER A 8 -25.65 14.03 32.67
N GLU A 9 -25.07 12.92 33.15
CA GLU A 9 -24.27 12.00 32.33
C GLU A 9 -25.03 11.59 31.06
N GLU A 10 -26.32 11.27 31.19
CA GLU A 10 -27.19 10.93 30.06
C GLU A 10 -27.28 12.05 28.99
N LYS A 11 -27.35 13.32 29.42
CA LYS A 11 -27.43 14.45 28.50
C LYS A 11 -26.10 14.67 27.79
N LEU A 12 -24.99 14.49 28.49
CA LEU A 12 -23.65 14.57 27.91
C LEU A 12 -23.45 13.47 26.87
N GLU A 13 -23.78 12.22 27.20
CA GLU A 13 -23.70 11.10 26.26
C GLU A 13 -24.56 11.32 25.00
N LYS A 14 -25.79 11.83 25.17
CA LYS A 14 -26.65 12.17 24.02
C LYS A 14 -26.04 13.24 23.13
N MET A 15 -25.43 14.28 23.71
CA MET A 15 -24.76 15.33 22.94
C MET A 15 -23.52 14.80 22.23
N LEU A 16 -22.71 13.99 22.92
CA LEU A 16 -21.52 13.37 22.37
C LEU A 16 -21.86 12.41 21.23
N SER A 17 -22.81 11.50 21.45
CA SER A 17 -23.29 10.56 20.43
C SER A 17 -23.77 11.27 19.17
N ARG A 18 -24.54 12.36 19.30
CA ARG A 18 -24.98 13.19 18.17
C ARG A 18 -23.83 13.92 17.47
N ALA A 19 -22.80 14.33 18.21
CA ALA A 19 -21.61 14.96 17.63
C ALA A 19 -20.75 13.92 16.88
N CYS A 20 -20.49 12.77 17.50
CA CYS A 20 -19.78 11.64 16.90
C CYS A 20 -20.48 11.12 15.66
N HIS A 21 -21.79 10.93 15.69
CA HIS A 21 -22.55 10.47 14.53
C HIS A 21 -22.48 11.46 13.36
N ARG A 22 -22.61 12.77 13.64
CA ARG A 22 -22.45 13.82 12.61
C ARG A 22 -21.02 13.90 12.08
N GLY A 23 -20.02 13.72 12.95
CA GLY A 23 -18.60 13.68 12.57
C GLY A 23 -18.28 12.46 11.69
N ALA A 24 -18.74 11.28 12.10
CA ALA A 24 -18.56 10.04 11.35
C ALA A 24 -19.24 10.12 9.98
N LYS A 25 -20.48 10.63 9.91
CA LYS A 25 -21.19 10.82 8.64
C LYS A 25 -20.44 11.77 7.71
N LYS A 26 -19.99 12.93 8.20
CA LYS A 26 -19.20 13.88 7.41
C LYS A 26 -17.86 13.30 6.94
N ALA A 27 -17.20 12.51 7.78
CA ALA A 27 -15.96 11.84 7.41
C ALA A 27 -16.19 10.83 6.28
N LEU A 28 -17.26 10.03 6.36
CA LEU A 28 -17.66 9.09 5.30
C LEU A 28 -18.03 9.82 4.00
N GLU A 29 -18.80 10.91 4.08
CA GLU A 29 -19.11 11.77 2.93
C GLU A 29 -17.86 12.36 2.28
N ALA A 30 -16.89 12.84 3.08
CA ALA A 30 -15.66 13.45 2.58
C ALA A 30 -14.76 12.46 1.80
N VAL A 31 -14.84 11.16 2.12
CA VAL A 31 -14.15 10.11 1.37
C VAL A 31 -15.02 9.42 0.31
N GLY A 32 -16.26 9.90 0.12
CA GLY A 32 -17.22 9.35 -0.86
C GLY A 32 -17.97 8.10 -0.40
N LEU A 33 -17.77 7.61 0.83
CA LEU A 33 -18.36 6.38 1.36
C LEU A 33 -19.73 6.58 2.04
N HIS A 34 -20.59 7.44 1.48
CA HIS A 34 -21.87 7.80 2.10
C HIS A 34 -23.09 7.07 1.49
N ASP A 35 -22.89 6.39 0.37
CA ASP A 35 -23.93 5.63 -0.33
C ASP A 35 -23.98 4.16 0.14
N GLU A 36 -25.13 3.51 0.00
CA GLU A 36 -25.35 2.11 0.40
C GLU A 36 -24.41 1.14 -0.36
N ALA A 37 -24.04 1.50 -1.60
CA ALA A 37 -23.09 0.73 -2.42
C ALA A 37 -21.61 0.88 -2.01
N ALA A 38 -21.27 1.89 -1.20
CA ALA A 38 -19.87 2.21 -0.89
C ALA A 38 -19.14 1.10 -0.12
N GLY A 39 -19.88 0.29 0.64
CA GLY A 39 -19.32 -0.87 1.32
C GLY A 39 -18.80 -1.94 0.35
N ASP A 40 -19.52 -2.14 -0.77
CA ASP A 40 -19.18 -3.12 -1.79
C ASP A 40 -18.02 -2.64 -2.66
N ASP A 41 -18.00 -1.35 -3.03
CA ASP A 41 -16.90 -0.74 -3.78
C ASP A 41 -15.56 -0.88 -3.04
N ILE A 42 -15.54 -0.65 -1.72
CA ILE A 42 -14.33 -0.80 -0.90
C ILE A 42 -13.85 -2.25 -0.84
N ARG A 43 -14.80 -3.20 -0.84
CA ARG A 43 -14.49 -4.63 -0.86
C ARG A 43 -13.90 -5.05 -2.20
N GLU A 44 -14.40 -4.48 -3.30
CA GLU A 44 -13.85 -4.67 -4.64
C GLU A 44 -12.47 -4.04 -4.79
N LEU A 45 -12.27 -2.79 -4.35
CA LEU A 45 -10.96 -2.13 -4.36
C LEU A 45 -9.91 -2.92 -3.57
N ARG A 46 -10.30 -3.49 -2.42
CA ARG A 46 -9.42 -4.39 -1.66
C ARG A 46 -9.07 -5.65 -2.46
N SER A 47 -10.03 -6.23 -3.18
CA SER A 47 -9.80 -7.38 -4.05
C SER A 47 -8.78 -7.04 -5.14
N VAL A 48 -8.97 -5.92 -5.86
CA VAL A 48 -8.04 -5.45 -6.89
C VAL A 48 -6.65 -5.15 -6.30
N LEU A 49 -6.59 -4.49 -5.14
CA LEU A 49 -5.32 -4.18 -4.47
C LEU A 49 -4.59 -5.45 -4.00
N SER A 50 -5.34 -6.46 -3.57
CA SER A 50 -4.76 -7.77 -3.25
C SER A 50 -4.11 -8.41 -4.48
N GLY A 51 -4.79 -8.35 -5.64
CA GLY A 51 -4.24 -8.77 -6.92
C GLY A 51 -3.01 -7.97 -7.35
N PHE A 52 -3.01 -6.65 -7.13
CA PHE A 52 -1.85 -5.80 -7.41
C PHE A 52 -0.63 -6.17 -6.55
N ARG A 53 -0.83 -6.46 -5.26
CA ARG A 53 0.26 -6.89 -4.37
C ARG A 53 0.87 -8.21 -4.82
N ASP A 54 0.04 -9.15 -5.28
CA ASP A 54 0.52 -10.45 -5.73
C ASP A 54 1.19 -10.35 -7.11
N ALA A 55 0.66 -9.51 -8.01
CA ALA A 55 1.32 -9.16 -9.27
C ALA A 55 2.70 -8.52 -9.01
N LYS A 56 2.79 -7.55 -8.09
CA LYS A 56 4.05 -6.89 -7.71
C LYS A 56 5.09 -7.88 -7.20
N LYS A 57 4.68 -8.84 -6.35
CA LYS A 57 5.58 -9.91 -5.87
C LYS A 57 6.10 -10.76 -7.02
N THR A 58 5.24 -11.13 -7.97
CA THR A 58 5.62 -11.93 -9.14
C THR A 58 6.61 -11.19 -10.03
N VAL A 59 6.34 -9.92 -10.34
CA VAL A 59 7.26 -9.07 -11.09
C VAL A 59 8.62 -8.95 -10.39
N TRP A 60 8.62 -8.72 -9.07
CA TRP A 60 9.86 -8.60 -8.31
C TRP A 60 10.67 -9.90 -8.31
N ARG A 61 10.03 -11.06 -8.14
CA ARG A 61 10.70 -12.36 -8.23
C ARG A 61 11.31 -12.59 -9.62
N ALA A 62 10.56 -12.29 -10.69
CA ALA A 62 11.05 -12.44 -12.05
C ALA A 62 12.23 -11.51 -12.33
N PHE A 63 12.14 -10.26 -11.89
CA PHE A 63 13.21 -9.26 -12.02
C PHE A 63 14.47 -9.69 -11.28
N LEU A 64 14.36 -10.12 -10.01
CA LEU A 64 15.51 -10.64 -9.26
C LEU A 64 16.12 -11.86 -9.94
N GLY A 65 15.31 -12.81 -10.41
CA GLY A 65 15.82 -13.99 -11.10
C GLY A 65 16.54 -13.68 -12.42
N TRP A 66 16.08 -12.68 -13.17
CA TRP A 66 16.77 -12.17 -14.35
C TRP A 66 18.08 -11.49 -13.94
N LEU A 67 18.02 -10.57 -12.97
CA LEU A 67 19.17 -9.83 -12.48
C LEU A 67 20.29 -10.76 -11.97
N THR A 68 19.95 -11.80 -11.20
CA THR A 68 20.93 -12.79 -10.74
C THR A 68 21.60 -13.53 -11.89
N ARG A 69 20.84 -13.89 -12.94
CA ARG A 69 21.40 -14.54 -14.14
C ARG A 69 22.40 -13.62 -14.83
N TRP A 70 22.04 -12.35 -15.06
CA TRP A 70 22.97 -11.39 -15.66
C TRP A 70 24.18 -11.11 -14.79
N ALA A 71 23.99 -11.00 -13.48
CA ALA A 71 25.09 -10.80 -12.55
C ALA A 71 26.11 -11.94 -12.65
N ILE A 72 25.67 -13.20 -12.67
CA ILE A 72 26.54 -14.36 -12.82
C ILE A 72 27.22 -14.36 -14.20
N THR A 73 26.47 -14.14 -15.27
CA THR A 73 27.03 -14.09 -16.63
C THR A 73 28.10 -13.01 -16.76
N LEU A 74 27.83 -11.79 -16.30
CA LEU A 74 28.79 -10.68 -16.32
C LEU A 74 29.99 -10.95 -15.41
N PHE A 75 29.77 -11.58 -14.25
CA PHE A 75 30.84 -11.96 -13.34
C PHE A 75 31.80 -12.98 -13.95
N LEU A 76 31.28 -14.03 -14.60
CA LEU A 76 32.08 -15.03 -15.31
C LEU A 76 32.86 -14.40 -16.48
N ILE A 77 32.19 -13.56 -17.27
CA ILE A 77 32.83 -12.82 -18.36
C ILE A 77 33.99 -11.98 -17.79
N GLY A 78 33.78 -11.24 -16.70
CA GLY A 78 34.82 -10.45 -16.05
C GLY A 78 36.02 -11.29 -15.58
N ILE A 79 35.78 -12.49 -15.06
CA ILE A 79 36.85 -13.43 -14.69
C ILE A 79 37.62 -13.90 -15.93
N CYS A 80 36.93 -14.28 -17.00
CA CYS A 80 37.56 -14.70 -18.25
C CYS A 80 38.45 -13.59 -18.84
N PHE A 81 37.99 -12.33 -18.80
CA PHE A 81 38.80 -11.18 -19.20
C PHE A 81 40.03 -11.00 -18.30
N LYS A 82 39.88 -11.10 -16.97
CA LYS A 82 41.01 -10.98 -16.03
C LYS A 82 42.04 -12.09 -16.20
N MET A 83 41.60 -13.31 -16.51
CA MET A 83 42.48 -14.46 -16.74
C MET A 83 43.05 -14.51 -18.17
N GLY A 84 42.67 -13.58 -19.07
CA GLY A 84 43.17 -13.54 -20.44
C GLY A 84 42.75 -14.74 -21.29
N LEU A 85 41.70 -15.46 -20.88
CA LEU A 85 41.19 -16.67 -21.56
C LEU A 85 40.41 -16.34 -22.85
N ILE A 86 40.02 -15.09 -23.03
CA ILE A 86 39.41 -14.59 -24.27
C ILE A 86 40.51 -13.83 -25.03
N PRO A 87 41.05 -14.38 -26.12
CA PRO A 87 41.91 -13.62 -27.02
C PRO A 87 41.04 -12.57 -27.71
N TRP A 88 41.11 -11.32 -27.22
CA TRP A 88 40.68 -10.17 -28.00
C TRP A 88 41.78 -9.92 -29.02
N ASP A 89 41.74 -10.68 -30.12
CA ASP A 89 42.63 -10.50 -31.25
C ASP A 89 42.54 -9.03 -31.70
N LYS A 90 43.69 -8.35 -31.58
CA LYS A 90 43.87 -7.00 -32.07
C LYS A 90 44.21 -7.12 -33.55
N SER A 91 43.24 -6.72 -34.38
CA SER A 91 43.52 -6.28 -35.75
C SER A 91 44.63 -5.23 -35.80
#